data_AF-A0A258SRD7-F1
#
_entry.id   AF-A0A258SRD7-F1
#
_cell.length_a   1.000
_cell.length_b   1.000
_cell.length_c   1.000
_cell.angle_alpha   90.00
_cell.angle_beta   90.00
_cell.angle_gamma   90.00
#
_symmetry.space_group_name_H-M   'P 1'
#
loop_
_entity.id
_entity.type
_entity.pdbx_description
1 polymer ?
#
loop_
_entity_poly.entity_id
_entity_poly.type
_entity_poly.pdbx_seq_one_letter_code
_entity_poly.pdbx_strand_id
1 'polypeptide(L)'
;MADVVVVEGAGGFLVPINAQQTMADLAVTLDLPLVLVVGMRLGCINHALLTVEAIKARGLKLAGWVANQIEPQMPMFEGNLVSLQQRIDAPCLSVVRWQGEAKEFKF
;
A
#
# COMPACT_ATOMS: atom_id res chain seq x y z
N MET A 1 14.68 23.00 -7.41
CA MET A 1 13.34 22.53 -7.00
C MET A 1 13.13 21.15 -7.61
N ALA A 2 12.36 20.28 -6.96
CA ALA A 2 11.97 18.99 -7.53
C ALA A 2 10.61 19.13 -8.22
N ASP A 3 10.44 18.49 -9.38
CA ASP A 3 9.17 18.48 -10.12
C ASP A 3 8.15 17.51 -9.51
N VAL A 4 8.62 16.47 -8.83
CA VAL A 4 7.82 15.44 -8.17
C VAL A 4 8.43 15.11 -6.82
N VAL A 5 7.57 14.96 -5.81
CA VAL A 5 7.94 14.50 -4.47
C VAL A 5 7.12 13.25 -4.15
N VAL A 6 7.81 12.20 -3.71
CA VAL A 6 7.19 10.99 -3.16
C VAL A 6 7.53 10.95 -1.67
N VAL A 7 6.50 10.73 -0.84
CA VAL A 7 6.65 10.57 0.60
C VAL A 7 6.35 9.12 0.95
N GLU A 8 7.33 8.41 1.50
CA GLU A 8 7.15 7.08 2.04
C GLU A 8 6.92 7.18 3.55
N GLY A 9 5.88 6.51 4.06
CA GLY A 9 5.70 6.32 5.51
C GLY A 9 6.64 5.25 6.04
N ALA A 10 6.59 4.98 7.35
CA ALA A 10 7.28 3.84 7.94
C ALA A 10 6.28 2.77 8.40
N GLY A 11 6.34 1.59 7.78
CA GLY A 11 5.44 0.49 8.09
C GLY A 11 4.03 0.66 7.49
N GLY A 12 2.99 0.31 8.26
CA GLY A 12 1.59 0.35 7.84
C GLY A 12 0.87 1.65 8.21
N PHE A 13 -0.35 1.81 7.70
CA PHE A 13 -1.14 3.04 7.82
C PHE A 13 -1.45 3.46 9.27
N LEU A 14 -1.62 2.51 10.20
CA LEU A 14 -1.89 2.79 11.61
C LEU A 14 -0.65 2.58 12.51
N VAL A 15 0.55 2.54 11.94
CA VAL A 15 1.78 2.43 12.75
C VAL A 15 1.93 3.69 13.62
N PRO A 16 2.17 3.54 14.95
CA PRO A 16 2.39 4.67 15.84
C PRO A 16 3.67 5.45 15.47
N ILE A 17 3.55 6.77 15.45
CA ILE A 17 4.69 7.71 15.40
C ILE A 17 5.12 8.05 16.84
N ASN A 18 4.14 8.22 17.71
CA ASN A 18 4.32 8.46 19.14
C ASN A 18 3.13 7.88 19.92
N ALA A 19 2.99 8.22 21.20
CA ALA A 19 1.94 7.69 22.06
C ALA A 19 0.51 8.16 21.70
N GLN A 20 0.35 9.17 20.84
CA GLN A 20 -0.94 9.76 20.48
C GLN A 20 -1.23 9.72 18.97
N GLN A 21 -0.21 9.60 18.13
CA GLN A 21 -0.31 9.75 16.68
C GLN A 21 0.21 8.54 15.94
N THR A 22 -0.34 8.32 14.75
CA THR A 22 -0.03 7.26 13.80
C THR A 22 0.34 7.83 12.43
N MET A 23 0.83 6.98 11.52
CA MET A 23 1.05 7.35 10.12
C MET A 23 -0.22 7.88 9.43
N ALA A 24 -1.41 7.47 9.88
CA ALA A 24 -2.66 8.00 9.37
C ALA A 24 -2.86 9.47 9.75
N ASP A 25 -2.42 9.90 10.93
CA ASP A 25 -2.51 11.30 11.36
C ASP A 25 -1.54 12.18 10.54
N LEU A 26 -0.38 11.64 10.19
CA LEU A 26 0.53 12.27 9.24
C LEU A 26 -0.10 12.37 7.85
N ALA A 27 -0.75 11.30 7.35
CA ALA A 27 -1.45 11.32 6.08
C ALA A 27 -2.57 12.37 6.03
N VAL A 28 -3.34 12.51 7.12
CA VAL A 28 -4.35 13.58 7.27
C VAL A 28 -3.70 14.96 7.26
N THR A 29 -2.57 15.13 7.96
CA THR A 29 -1.87 16.42 8.03
C THR A 29 -1.31 16.84 6.67
N LEU A 30 -0.79 15.89 5.89
CA LEU A 30 -0.23 16.16 4.57
C LEU A 30 -1.30 16.34 3.49
N ASP A 31 -2.48 15.74 3.65
CA ASP A 31 -3.59 15.73 2.68
C ASP A 31 -3.15 15.41 1.24
N LEU A 32 -2.17 14.51 1.11
CA LEU A 32 -1.65 14.07 -0.18
C LEU A 32 -2.42 12.84 -0.67
N PRO A 33 -2.59 12.67 -1.99
CA PRO A 33 -3.16 11.46 -2.55
C PRO A 33 -2.31 10.23 -2.19
N LEU A 34 -2.94 9.19 -1.66
CA LEU A 34 -2.26 7.99 -1.18
C LEU A 34 -2.06 6.95 -2.28
N VAL A 35 -0.95 6.21 -2.21
CA VAL A 35 -0.73 4.98 -2.98
C VAL A 35 -0.56 3.82 -2.00
N LEU A 36 -1.39 2.78 -2.13
CA LEU A 36 -1.29 1.57 -1.31
C LEU A 36 -0.44 0.51 -2.02
N VAL A 37 0.61 0.00 -1.36
CA VAL A 37 1.36 -1.16 -1.85
C VAL A 37 0.85 -2.41 -1.16
N VAL A 38 0.31 -3.36 -1.94
CA VAL A 38 -0.18 -4.64 -1.44
C VAL A 38 0.87 -5.72 -1.71
N GLY A 39 1.54 -6.16 -0.65
CA GLY A 39 2.37 -7.37 -0.70
C GLY A 39 1.49 -8.60 -0.93
N MET A 40 1.62 -9.21 -2.10
CA MET A 40 0.81 -10.32 -2.55
C MET A 40 1.25 -11.60 -1.84
N ARG A 41 0.49 -11.99 -0.81
CA ARG A 41 0.65 -13.19 0.02
C ARG A 41 -0.69 -13.61 0.62
N LEU A 42 -0.73 -14.74 1.34
CA LEU A 42 -1.92 -15.11 2.10
C LEU A 42 -2.30 -14.00 3.10
N GLY A 43 -3.60 -13.65 3.15
CA GLY A 43 -4.12 -12.57 3.99
C GLY A 43 -4.04 -11.16 3.39
N CYS A 44 -3.40 -10.98 2.22
CA CYS A 44 -3.27 -9.65 1.60
C CYS A 44 -4.61 -8.97 1.28
N ILE A 45 -5.64 -9.73 0.93
CA ILE A 45 -6.99 -9.21 0.67
C ILE A 45 -7.53 -8.51 1.92
N ASN A 46 -7.48 -9.17 3.08
CA ASN A 46 -7.95 -8.60 4.33
C ASN A 46 -7.16 -7.33 4.70
N HIS A 47 -5.83 -7.39 4.67
CA HIS A 47 -5.01 -6.23 5.00
C HIS A 47 -5.25 -5.05 4.07
N ALA A 48 -5.35 -5.30 2.76
CA ALA A 48 -5.60 -4.25 1.77
C ALA A 48 -6.96 -3.58 2.02
N LEU A 49 -8.03 -4.38 2.18
CA LEU A 49 -9.37 -3.84 2.39
C LEU A 49 -9.51 -3.11 3.73
N LEU A 50 -8.94 -3.64 4.82
CA LEU A 50 -8.89 -2.92 6.11
C LEU A 50 -8.15 -1.59 6.00
N THR A 51 -7.04 -1.55 5.23
CA THR A 51 -6.30 -0.31 4.99
C THR A 51 -7.13 0.68 4.17
N VAL A 52 -7.81 0.21 3.13
CA VAL A 52 -8.72 1.03 2.30
C VAL A 52 -9.86 1.60 3.13
N GLU A 53 -10.49 0.80 3.99
CA GLU A 53 -11.54 1.29 4.90
C GLU A 53 -11.00 2.33 5.88
N ALA A 54 -9.80 2.13 6.44
CA ALA A 54 -9.18 3.10 7.33
C ALA A 54 -8.83 4.43 6.65
N ILE A 55 -8.43 4.39 5.38
CA ILE A 55 -8.21 5.57 4.53
C ILE A 55 -9.53 6.30 4.27
N LYS A 56 -10.56 5.57 3.83
CA LYS A 56 -11.90 6.12 3.54
C LYS A 56 -12.53 6.75 4.77
N ALA A 57 -12.44 6.09 5.93
CA ALA A 57 -12.98 6.58 7.19
C ALA A 57 -12.36 7.92 7.64
N ARG A 58 -11.19 8.28 7.11
CA ARG A 58 -10.50 9.56 7.37
C ARG A 58 -10.71 10.60 6.26
N GLY A 59 -11.57 10.31 5.28
CA GLY A 59 -11.83 11.21 4.15
C GLY A 59 -10.66 11.36 3.17
N LEU A 60 -9.65 10.49 3.26
CA LEU A 60 -8.44 10.58 2.44
C LEU A 60 -8.65 9.92 1.07
N LYS A 61 -8.01 10.48 0.05
CA LYS A 61 -8.06 9.97 -1.33
C LYS A 61 -7.01 8.89 -1.56
N LEU A 62 -7.45 7.70 -1.95
CA LEU A 62 -6.58 6.67 -2.53
C LEU A 62 -6.44 6.92 -4.04
N ALA A 63 -5.27 7.40 -4.47
CA ALA A 63 -4.98 7.66 -5.88
C ALA A 63 -4.82 6.37 -6.70
N GLY A 64 -4.40 5.29 -6.05
CA GLY A 64 -4.22 4.00 -6.68
C GLY A 64 -3.50 3.02 -5.75
N TRP A 65 -3.26 1.83 -6.26
CA TRP A 65 -2.55 0.79 -5.53
C TRP A 65 -1.65 -0.04 -6.44
N VAL A 66 -0.67 -0.71 -5.84
CA VAL A 66 0.30 -1.57 -6.52
C VAL A 66 0.21 -2.98 -5.95
N ALA A 67 0.06 -3.97 -6.81
CA ALA A 67 0.22 -5.37 -6.44
C ALA A 67 1.72 -5.73 -6.51
N ASN A 68 2.33 -6.09 -5.39
CA ASN A 68 3.74 -6.46 -5.34
C ASN A 68 3.90 -7.95 -5.05
N GLN A 69 4.43 -8.72 -6.01
CA GLN A 69 4.75 -10.13 -5.82
C GLN A 69 6.05 -10.27 -5.01
N ILE A 70 5.90 -10.52 -3.71
CA ILE A 70 7.03 -10.60 -2.76
C ILE A 70 7.65 -12.00 -2.66
N GLU A 71 7.04 -13.00 -3.28
CA GLU A 71 7.53 -14.38 -3.30
C GLU A 71 7.40 -14.94 -4.72
N PRO A 72 8.39 -15.70 -5.22
CA PRO A 72 8.38 -16.23 -6.59
C PRO A 72 7.18 -17.14 -6.86
N GLN A 73 6.74 -17.87 -5.84
CA GLN A 73 5.69 -18.89 -5.95
C GLN A 73 4.53 -18.57 -5.00
N MET A 74 3.80 -17.49 -5.28
CA MET A 74 2.58 -17.20 -4.54
C MET A 74 1.41 -18.05 -5.09
N PRO A 75 0.79 -18.92 -4.25
CA PRO A 75 -0.43 -19.61 -4.65
C PRO A 75 -1.56 -18.62 -4.92
N MET A 76 -2.36 -18.88 -5.96
CA MET A 76 -3.54 -18.09 -6.30
C MET A 76 -3.28 -16.58 -6.52
N PHE A 77 -2.08 -16.21 -6.99
CA PHE A 77 -1.74 -14.81 -7.26
C PHE A 77 -2.80 -14.12 -8.12
N GLU A 78 -3.15 -14.71 -9.27
CA GLU A 78 -4.12 -14.12 -10.21
C GLU A 78 -5.52 -14.01 -9.59
N GLY A 79 -5.95 -15.02 -8.83
CA GLY A 79 -7.23 -14.99 -8.12
C GLY A 79 -7.29 -13.89 -7.06
N ASN A 80 -6.21 -13.68 -6.33
CA ASN A 80 -6.12 -12.61 -5.33
C ASN A 80 -6.05 -11.23 -6.00
N LEU A 81 -5.31 -11.10 -7.10
CA LEU A 81 -5.23 -9.86 -7.89
C LEU A 81 -6.61 -9.44 -8.38
N VAL A 82 -7.35 -10.36 -9.01
CA VAL A 82 -8.73 -10.11 -9.48
C VAL A 82 -9.63 -9.74 -8.31
N SER A 83 -9.53 -10.44 -7.18
CA SER A 83 -10.35 -10.15 -5.99
C SER A 83 -10.13 -8.73 -5.45
N LEU A 84 -8.87 -8.26 -5.44
CA LEU A 84 -8.51 -6.91 -5.04
C LEU A 84 -9.00 -5.86 -6.05
N GLN A 85 -8.80 -6.09 -7.36
CA GLN A 85 -9.28 -5.19 -8.43
C GLN A 85 -10.79 -4.98 -8.39
N GLN A 86 -11.56 -6.00 -8.01
CA GLN A 86 -13.02 -5.90 -7.89
C GLN A 86 -13.50 -5.15 -6.64
N ARG A 87 -12.65 -4.97 -5.62
CA ARG A 87 -13.05 -4.48 -4.29
C ARG A 87 -12.40 -3.17 -3.90
N ILE A 88 -11.23 -2.86 -4.45
CA ILE A 88 -10.56 -1.58 -4.25
C ILE A 88 -11.07 -0.60 -5.29
N ASP A 89 -11.80 0.41 -4.84
CA ASP A 89 -12.29 1.52 -5.65
C ASP A 89 -11.17 2.55 -5.91
N ALA A 90 -10.09 2.09 -6.54
CA ALA A 90 -8.95 2.88 -6.99
C ALA A 90 -8.17 2.08 -8.06
N PRO A 91 -7.51 2.74 -9.02
CA PRO A 91 -6.81 2.04 -10.10
C PRO A 91 -5.65 1.18 -9.55
N CYS A 92 -5.52 -0.04 -10.07
CA CYS A 92 -4.29 -0.81 -9.94
C CYS A 92 -3.25 -0.21 -10.89
N LEU A 93 -2.30 0.53 -10.32
CA LEU A 93 -1.30 1.31 -11.06
C LEU A 93 -0.23 0.39 -11.69
N SER A 94 0.09 -0.71 -11.01
CA SER A 94 1.10 -1.66 -11.47
C SER A 94 0.96 -3.01 -10.79
N VAL A 95 1.44 -4.04 -11.49
CA VAL A 95 1.69 -5.38 -10.95
C VAL A 95 3.19 -5.63 -11.05
N VAL A 96 3.89 -5.53 -9.92
CA VAL A 96 5.33 -5.78 -9.83
C VAL A 96 5.53 -7.27 -9.63
N ARG A 97 6.05 -7.96 -10.64
CA ARG A 97 6.42 -9.37 -10.56
C ARG A 97 7.72 -9.55 -9.77
N TRP A 98 7.90 -10.73 -9.20
CA TRP A 98 9.10 -11.09 -8.45
C TRP A 98 10.36 -10.93 -9.33
N GLN A 99 11.39 -10.28 -8.79
CA GLN A 99 12.65 -9.98 -9.49
C GLN A 99 13.89 -10.49 -8.75
N GLY A 100 13.72 -11.30 -7.71
CA GLY A 100 14.80 -11.70 -6.80
C GLY A 100 14.84 -10.86 -5.52
N GLU A 101 15.78 -11.17 -4.64
CA GLU A 101 15.98 -10.40 -3.41
C GLU A 101 16.47 -8.98 -3.73
N ALA A 102 15.90 -8.01 -3.02
CA ALA A 102 16.38 -6.64 -3.08
C ALA A 102 17.83 -6.62 -2.59
N LYS A 103 18.72 -5.96 -3.35
CA LYS A 103 20.06 -5.67 -2.86
C LYS A 103 19.92 -4.75 -1.65
N GLU A 104 20.59 -5.08 -0.55
CA GLU A 104 20.63 -4.21 0.62
C GLU A 104 21.07 -2.80 0.20
N PHE A 105 20.22 -1.81 0.44
CA PHE A 105 20.61 -0.41 0.38
C PHE A 105 21.48 -0.12 1.60
N LYS A 106 22.79 -0.05 1.39
CA LYS A 106 23.70 0.52 2.40
C LYS A 106 23.53 2.04 2.36
N PHE A 107 22.98 2.59 3.45
CA PHE A 107 23.04 4.02 3.73
C PHE A 107 24.47 4.43 4.14
#